data_AF-A0A7X8WPG4-F1
#
_entry.id   AF-A0A7X8WPG4-F1
#
_cell.length_a   1.000
_cell.length_b   1.000
_cell.length_c   1.000
_cell.angle_alpha   90.00
_cell.angle_beta   90.00
_cell.angle_gamma   90.00
#
_symmetry.space_group_name_H-M   'P 1'
#
loop_
_entity.id
_entity.type
_entity.pdbx_description
1 polymer ?
#
loop_
_entity_poly.entity_id
_entity_poly.type
_entity_poly.pdbx_seq_one_letter_code
_entity_poly.pdbx_strand_id
1 'polypeptide(L)'
;DEYGLLTDNALLVHGLYLNEDEIGKINERGVFFAHNPRSNMNNHVGYCSHIRDVKNLLIGTDGCGGNMFEELKIGFFKHKDEGLSWWPPQYVEAMNRGYRLVEKYFDGSFGRVEVGMVADLVVTDYHNPTPLVQENAASHFIWGMSSNCVESVIVDGKVVMGNRTFAHLDVDEIYREAAKVAKRVWKEVDTIAP
;
A
#
# COMPACT_ATOMS: atom_id res chain seq x y z
N ASP A 1 -3.05 6.14 -25.10
CA ASP A 1 -2.56 5.25 -26.16
C ASP A 1 -2.11 6.06 -27.38
N GLU A 2 -2.99 6.88 -27.95
CA GLU A 2 -2.70 7.78 -29.09
C GLU A 2 -1.37 8.54 -29.00
N TYR A 3 -1.05 9.08 -27.81
CA TYR A 3 0.18 9.83 -27.56
C TYR A 3 1.38 8.98 -27.11
N GLY A 4 1.29 7.65 -27.13
CA GLY A 4 2.38 6.75 -26.72
C GLY A 4 2.74 6.79 -25.23
N LEU A 5 1.89 7.36 -24.38
CA LEU A 5 2.14 7.50 -22.93
C LEU A 5 1.82 6.25 -22.11
N LEU A 6 1.05 5.31 -22.66
CA LEU A 6 0.77 4.03 -22.00
C LEU A 6 1.91 3.07 -22.32
N THR A 7 2.85 2.99 -21.39
CA THR A 7 4.05 2.15 -21.49
C THR A 7 4.28 1.43 -20.17
N ASP A 8 5.22 0.50 -20.15
CA ASP A 8 5.63 -0.21 -18.94
C ASP A 8 6.37 0.70 -17.94
N ASN A 9 6.68 1.95 -18.33
CA ASN A 9 7.20 3.01 -17.45
C ASN A 9 6.10 3.88 -16.84
N ALA A 10 4.83 3.70 -17.25
CA ALA A 10 3.72 4.48 -16.74
C ALA A 10 3.17 3.86 -15.43
N LEU A 11 2.84 4.73 -14.49
CA LEU A 11 2.07 4.43 -13.29
C LEU A 11 0.76 5.19 -13.34
N LEU A 12 -0.34 4.48 -13.55
CA LEU A 12 -1.68 5.02 -13.38
C LEU A 12 -2.06 5.00 -11.91
N VAL A 13 -2.71 6.05 -11.43
CA VAL A 13 -3.10 6.20 -10.02
C VAL A 13 -4.60 6.46 -9.95
N HIS A 14 -5.29 5.85 -8.99
CA HIS A 14 -6.74 5.87 -8.79
C HIS A 14 -7.57 5.11 -9.84
N GLY A 15 -7.46 5.43 -11.13
CA GLY A 15 -8.06 4.67 -12.24
C GLY A 15 -9.55 4.34 -12.07
N LEU A 16 -10.31 5.25 -11.44
CA LEU A 16 -11.63 4.98 -10.83
C LEU A 16 -12.68 4.44 -11.81
N TYR A 17 -12.62 4.91 -13.06
CA TYR A 17 -13.65 4.65 -14.07
C TYR A 17 -13.11 3.88 -15.28
N LEU A 18 -11.97 3.19 -15.12
CA LEU A 18 -11.42 2.36 -16.18
C LEU A 18 -12.38 1.22 -16.51
N ASN A 19 -12.73 1.08 -17.78
CA ASN A 19 -13.54 -0.03 -18.29
C ASN A 19 -12.66 -1.22 -18.74
N GLU A 20 -13.29 -2.34 -19.08
CA GLU A 20 -12.61 -3.58 -19.47
C GLU A 20 -11.64 -3.41 -20.66
N ASP A 21 -12.02 -2.63 -21.68
CA ASP A 21 -11.17 -2.37 -22.85
C ASP A 21 -9.93 -1.57 -22.46
N GLU A 22 -10.08 -0.59 -21.57
CA GLU A 22 -8.98 0.20 -21.03
C GLU A 22 -8.06 -0.64 -20.14
N ILE A 23 -8.63 -1.53 -19.32
CA ILE A 23 -7.86 -2.52 -18.56
C ILE A 23 -7.06 -3.44 -19.50
N GLY A 24 -7.67 -3.88 -20.59
CA GLY A 24 -7.00 -4.63 -21.66
C GLY A 24 -5.77 -3.89 -22.20
N LYS A 25 -5.94 -2.61 -22.56
CA LYS A 25 -4.86 -1.76 -23.08
C LYS A 25 -3.71 -1.58 -22.09
N ILE A 26 -4.00 -1.23 -20.82
CA ILE A 26 -2.94 -1.02 -19.83
C ILE A 26 -2.17 -2.32 -19.55
N ASN A 27 -2.86 -3.46 -19.58
CA ASN A 27 -2.24 -4.78 -19.43
C ASN A 27 -1.35 -5.15 -20.62
N GLU A 28 -1.78 -4.89 -21.85
CA GLU A 28 -0.96 -5.12 -23.05
C GLU A 28 0.30 -4.26 -23.07
N ARG A 29 0.22 -3.03 -22.55
CA ARG A 29 1.35 -2.10 -22.51
C ARG A 29 2.22 -2.24 -21.26
N GLY A 30 1.89 -3.16 -20.36
CA GLY A 30 2.66 -3.40 -19.13
C GLY A 30 2.59 -2.26 -18.10
N VAL A 31 1.60 -1.37 -18.22
CA VAL A 31 1.41 -0.21 -17.33
C VAL A 31 1.12 -0.69 -15.91
N PHE A 32 1.74 -0.05 -14.92
CA PHE A 32 1.41 -0.29 -13.51
C PHE A 32 0.20 0.55 -13.10
N PHE A 33 -0.63 0.02 -12.19
CA PHE A 33 -1.81 0.72 -11.69
C PHE A 33 -1.89 0.65 -10.16
N ALA A 34 -1.75 1.81 -9.49
CA ALA A 34 -1.94 1.97 -8.05
C ALA A 34 -3.42 2.18 -7.67
N HIS A 35 -3.97 1.19 -6.99
CA HIS A 35 -5.28 1.26 -6.35
C HIS A 35 -5.14 1.84 -4.93
N ASN A 36 -5.82 2.96 -4.66
CA ASN A 36 -5.81 3.67 -3.38
C ASN A 36 -7.20 3.68 -2.73
N PRO A 37 -7.70 2.53 -2.25
CA PRO A 37 -9.09 2.40 -1.80
C PRO A 37 -9.48 3.39 -0.71
N ARG A 38 -8.63 3.61 0.31
CA ARG A 38 -8.96 4.50 1.43
C ARG A 38 -9.04 5.97 1.00
N SER A 39 -8.12 6.43 0.15
CA SER A 39 -8.18 7.79 -0.42
C SER A 39 -9.41 7.99 -1.31
N ASN A 40 -9.72 7.01 -2.16
CA ASN A 40 -10.89 7.07 -3.03
C ASN A 40 -12.19 7.17 -2.22
N MET A 41 -12.29 6.40 -1.12
CA MET A 41 -13.40 6.48 -0.17
C MET A 41 -13.45 7.83 0.54
N ASN A 42 -12.31 8.31 1.06
CA ASN A 42 -12.21 9.58 1.77
C ASN A 42 -12.74 10.75 0.94
N ASN A 43 -12.40 10.76 -0.35
CA ASN A 43 -12.77 11.84 -1.26
C ASN A 43 -14.13 11.62 -1.96
N HIS A 44 -14.78 10.47 -1.73
CA HIS A 44 -16.03 10.08 -2.38
C HIS A 44 -15.98 10.18 -3.91
N VAL A 45 -14.88 9.72 -4.52
CA VAL A 45 -14.61 9.90 -5.96
C VAL A 45 -14.99 8.70 -6.82
N GLY A 46 -15.36 7.56 -6.23
CA GLY A 46 -15.76 6.34 -6.94
C GLY A 46 -14.81 5.16 -6.71
N TYR A 47 -14.96 4.11 -7.53
CA TYR A 47 -14.23 2.85 -7.36
C TYR A 47 -14.06 2.11 -8.69
N CYS A 48 -12.84 1.61 -8.96
CA CYS A 48 -12.57 0.77 -10.14
C CYS A 48 -13.03 -0.67 -9.88
N SER A 49 -14.09 -1.11 -10.54
CA SER A 49 -14.63 -2.48 -10.40
C SER A 49 -13.76 -3.58 -11.01
N HIS A 50 -12.82 -3.19 -11.89
CA HIS A 50 -12.01 -4.10 -12.71
C HIS A 50 -10.58 -4.32 -12.20
N ILE A 51 -10.27 -3.94 -10.95
CA ILE A 51 -8.92 -4.14 -10.39
C ILE A 51 -8.44 -5.60 -10.45
N ARG A 52 -9.37 -6.55 -10.53
CA ARG A 52 -9.08 -8.00 -10.56
C ARG A 52 -8.41 -8.44 -11.85
N ASP A 53 -8.66 -7.72 -12.93
CA ASP A 53 -8.18 -8.03 -14.26
C ASP A 53 -6.83 -7.34 -14.55
N VAL A 54 -6.35 -6.50 -13.63
CA VAL A 54 -5.12 -5.73 -13.77
C VAL A 54 -3.89 -6.58 -13.42
N LYS A 55 -3.01 -6.81 -14.40
CA LYS A 55 -1.80 -7.65 -14.25
C LYS A 55 -0.77 -7.01 -13.32
N ASN A 56 -0.53 -5.71 -13.49
CA ASN A 56 0.44 -4.92 -12.72
C ASN A 56 -0.27 -4.02 -11.69
N LEU A 57 -1.25 -4.57 -10.99
CA LEU A 57 -1.93 -3.87 -9.90
C LEU A 57 -1.00 -3.70 -8.70
N LEU A 58 -1.03 -2.50 -8.11
CA LEU A 58 -0.36 -2.12 -6.88
C LEU A 58 -1.41 -1.63 -5.87
N ILE A 59 -1.09 -1.75 -4.59
CA ILE A 59 -1.88 -1.15 -3.50
C ILE A 59 -1.09 0.07 -3.01
N GLY A 60 -1.75 1.23 -2.93
CA GLY A 60 -1.14 2.46 -2.45
C GLY A 60 -2.02 3.15 -1.42
N THR A 61 -1.40 3.96 -0.56
CA THR A 61 -2.11 4.71 0.49
C THR A 61 -2.53 6.10 0.07
N ASP A 62 -1.93 6.61 -1.02
CA ASP A 62 -1.99 8.03 -1.39
C ASP A 62 -1.65 8.93 -0.16
N GLY A 63 -2.29 10.09 -0.02
CA GLY A 63 -2.11 11.00 1.12
C GLY A 63 -2.70 10.54 2.47
N CYS A 64 -3.29 9.34 2.58
CA CYS A 64 -3.95 8.88 3.81
C CYS A 64 -2.98 8.30 4.87
N GLY A 65 -1.71 8.69 4.86
CA GLY A 65 -0.68 8.13 5.74
C GLY A 65 -0.26 6.70 5.36
N GLY A 66 0.90 6.25 5.83
CA GLY A 66 1.58 5.04 5.33
C GLY A 66 1.11 3.68 5.88
N ASN A 67 -0.14 3.53 6.35
CA ASN A 67 -0.61 2.28 6.96
C ASN A 67 -1.10 1.25 5.92
N MET A 68 -0.20 0.41 5.41
CA MET A 68 -0.54 -0.63 4.44
C MET A 68 -1.51 -1.70 4.98
N PHE A 69 -1.48 -2.01 6.28
CA PHE A 69 -2.44 -2.97 6.87
C PHE A 69 -3.88 -2.47 6.77
N GLU A 70 -4.08 -1.18 7.03
CA GLU A 70 -5.39 -0.54 6.82
C GLU A 70 -5.78 -0.53 5.35
N GLU A 71 -4.82 -0.26 4.45
CA GLU A 71 -5.11 -0.20 3.02
C GLU A 71 -5.61 -1.54 2.46
N LEU A 72 -4.99 -2.66 2.87
CA LEU A 72 -5.45 -3.99 2.50
C LEU A 72 -6.85 -4.28 3.09
N LYS A 73 -7.05 -3.95 4.38
CA LYS A 73 -8.31 -4.20 5.10
C LYS A 73 -9.48 -3.41 4.51
N ILE A 74 -9.28 -2.11 4.29
CA ILE A 74 -10.29 -1.20 3.72
C ILE A 74 -10.52 -1.52 2.25
N GLY A 75 -9.45 -1.80 1.48
CA GLY A 75 -9.56 -2.26 0.11
C GLY A 75 -10.41 -3.52 -0.02
N PHE A 76 -10.20 -4.51 0.86
CA PHE A 76 -11.02 -5.72 0.93
C PHE A 76 -12.49 -5.41 1.21
N PHE A 77 -12.79 -4.63 2.25
CA PHE A 77 -14.17 -4.31 2.60
C PHE A 77 -14.86 -3.48 1.52
N LYS A 78 -14.18 -2.49 0.94
CA LYS A 78 -14.76 -1.67 -0.13
C LYS A 78 -15.12 -2.50 -1.35
N HIS A 79 -14.26 -3.44 -1.74
CA HIS A 79 -14.53 -4.33 -2.87
C HIS A 79 -15.70 -5.28 -2.58
N LYS A 80 -15.82 -5.78 -1.35
CA LYS A 80 -16.99 -6.58 -0.92
C LYS A 80 -18.27 -5.75 -0.92
N ASP A 81 -18.20 -4.50 -0.48
CA ASP A 81 -19.32 -3.54 -0.47
C ASP A 81 -19.83 -3.22 -1.89
N GLU A 82 -18.93 -3.21 -2.89
CA GLU A 82 -19.30 -3.14 -4.32
C GLU A 82 -19.88 -4.46 -4.88
N GLY A 83 -20.06 -5.50 -4.06
CA GLY A 83 -20.53 -6.81 -4.51
C GLY A 83 -19.51 -7.61 -5.33
N LEU A 84 -18.23 -7.23 -5.28
CA LEU A 84 -17.17 -7.82 -6.09
C LEU A 84 -16.42 -8.95 -5.34
N SER A 85 -15.91 -9.92 -6.10
CA SER A 85 -15.28 -11.13 -5.57
C SER A 85 -13.74 -11.12 -5.63
N TRP A 86 -13.13 -10.66 -4.54
CA TRP A 86 -11.77 -11.02 -4.12
C TRP A 86 -11.76 -11.52 -2.67
N TRP A 87 -10.73 -12.28 -2.33
CA TRP A 87 -10.46 -12.79 -0.99
C TRP A 87 -9.08 -12.29 -0.50
N PRO A 88 -8.74 -12.46 0.78
CA PRO A 88 -7.48 -11.97 1.32
C PRO A 88 -6.21 -12.31 0.51
N PRO A 89 -6.04 -13.53 -0.05
CA PRO A 89 -4.84 -13.85 -0.82
C PRO A 89 -4.61 -12.94 -2.03
N GLN A 90 -5.67 -12.50 -2.71
CA GLN A 90 -5.54 -11.62 -3.88
C GLN A 90 -5.01 -10.24 -3.51
N TYR A 91 -5.33 -9.72 -2.33
CA TYR A 91 -4.80 -8.44 -1.83
C TYR A 91 -3.33 -8.55 -1.43
N VAL A 92 -2.94 -9.62 -0.76
CA VAL A 92 -1.53 -9.88 -0.42
C VAL A 92 -0.70 -10.08 -1.68
N GLU A 93 -1.23 -10.79 -2.68
CA GLU A 93 -0.60 -10.94 -3.99
C GLU A 93 -0.45 -9.59 -4.71
N ALA A 94 -1.50 -8.76 -4.72
CA ALA A 94 -1.44 -7.43 -5.32
C ALA A 94 -0.41 -6.53 -4.63
N MET A 95 -0.28 -6.61 -3.30
CA MET A 95 0.78 -5.93 -2.56
C MET A 95 2.17 -6.43 -2.96
N ASN A 96 2.35 -7.76 -3.07
CA ASN A 96 3.63 -8.37 -3.47
C ASN A 96 4.04 -8.03 -4.92
N ARG A 97 3.09 -7.76 -5.82
CA ARG A 97 3.42 -7.26 -7.17
C ARG A 97 4.18 -5.94 -7.16
N GLY A 98 4.10 -5.16 -6.06
CA GLY A 98 4.91 -3.96 -5.85
C GLY A 98 6.41 -4.19 -6.00
N TYR A 99 6.91 -5.38 -5.63
CA TYR A 99 8.33 -5.69 -5.81
C TYR A 99 8.76 -5.70 -7.28
N ARG A 100 7.87 -6.05 -8.22
CA ARG A 100 8.17 -5.96 -9.66
C ARG A 100 8.41 -4.53 -10.13
N LEU A 101 7.72 -3.57 -9.53
CA LEU A 101 7.95 -2.15 -9.80
C LEU A 101 9.29 -1.71 -9.19
N VAL A 102 9.55 -2.09 -7.94
CA VAL A 102 10.80 -1.74 -7.23
C VAL A 102 12.02 -2.28 -7.98
N GLU A 103 11.99 -3.55 -8.38
CA GLU A 103 13.08 -4.22 -9.13
C GLU A 103 13.37 -3.59 -10.50
N LYS A 104 12.44 -2.78 -11.04
CA LYS A 104 12.67 -2.03 -12.29
C LYS A 104 13.56 -0.80 -12.09
N TYR A 105 13.61 -0.26 -10.86
CA TYR A 105 14.28 1.01 -10.56
C TYR A 105 15.39 0.88 -9.53
N PHE A 106 15.46 -0.24 -8.81
CA PHE A 106 16.45 -0.49 -7.78
C PHE A 106 17.13 -1.83 -8.01
N ASP A 107 18.45 -1.85 -7.83
CA ASP A 107 19.23 -3.09 -7.90
C ASP A 107 18.88 -4.01 -6.73
N GLY A 108 18.68 -5.29 -7.02
CA GLY A 108 18.40 -6.32 -6.01
C GLY A 108 17.22 -7.20 -6.37
N SER A 109 16.93 -8.15 -5.49
CA SER A 109 15.73 -8.98 -5.54
C SER A 109 15.00 -8.85 -4.22
N PHE A 110 13.68 -8.65 -4.27
CA PHE A 110 12.90 -8.20 -3.12
C PHE A 110 11.73 -9.15 -2.82
N GLY A 111 11.14 -8.98 -1.63
CA GLY A 111 9.85 -9.58 -1.29
C GLY A 111 9.86 -11.05 -0.86
N ARG A 112 11.03 -11.65 -0.66
CA ARG A 112 11.18 -13.01 -0.11
C ARG A 112 12.25 -13.07 0.96
N VAL A 113 12.07 -13.99 1.91
CA VAL A 113 13.06 -14.30 2.94
C VAL A 113 13.92 -15.48 2.46
N GLU A 114 14.85 -15.18 1.55
CA GLU A 114 15.70 -16.17 0.89
C GLU A 114 17.14 -15.64 0.73
N VAL A 115 18.12 -16.54 0.63
CA VAL A 115 19.52 -16.14 0.38
C VAL A 115 19.61 -15.40 -0.96
N GLY A 116 20.28 -14.24 -0.97
CA GLY A 116 20.43 -13.39 -2.15
C GLY A 116 19.37 -12.31 -2.32
N MET A 117 18.36 -12.27 -1.44
CA MET A 117 17.38 -11.17 -1.39
C MET A 117 17.91 -9.98 -0.61
N VAL A 118 17.42 -8.79 -0.93
CA VAL A 118 17.60 -7.59 -0.10
C VAL A 118 16.94 -7.84 1.27
N ALA A 119 17.65 -7.48 2.34
CA ALA A 119 17.20 -7.73 3.71
C ALA A 119 16.19 -6.67 4.20
N ASP A 120 15.04 -6.61 3.52
CA ASP A 120 13.87 -5.81 3.89
C ASP A 120 12.88 -6.70 4.67
N LEU A 121 12.83 -6.53 5.99
CA LEU A 121 12.08 -7.41 6.89
C LEU A 121 11.21 -6.60 7.84
N VAL A 122 9.98 -7.08 8.04
CA VAL A 122 9.05 -6.59 9.06
C VAL A 122 8.85 -7.70 10.07
N VAL A 123 9.27 -7.45 11.31
CA VAL A 123 9.08 -8.38 12.44
C VAL A 123 7.82 -7.98 13.19
N THR A 124 6.90 -8.92 13.34
CA THR A 124 5.61 -8.68 14.01
C THR A 124 5.49 -9.48 15.30
N ASP A 125 5.13 -8.79 16.37
CA ASP A 125 4.64 -9.36 17.63
C ASP A 125 3.11 -9.46 17.53
N TYR A 126 2.66 -10.50 16.83
CA TYR A 126 1.25 -10.75 16.54
C TYR A 126 0.76 -11.96 17.35
N HIS A 127 -0.06 -11.69 18.37
CA HIS A 127 -0.67 -12.71 19.21
C HIS A 127 -2.12 -12.97 18.77
N ASN A 128 -2.42 -14.20 18.35
CA ASN A 128 -3.70 -14.58 17.77
C ASN A 128 -4.24 -15.91 18.34
N PRO A 129 -5.57 -16.02 18.55
CA PRO A 129 -6.17 -17.23 19.11
C PRO A 129 -6.34 -18.37 18.10
N THR A 130 -6.31 -18.07 16.80
CA THR A 130 -6.38 -19.08 15.73
C THR A 130 -4.97 -19.45 15.26
N PRO A 131 -4.69 -20.69 14.82
CA PRO A 131 -3.36 -21.02 14.27
C PRO A 131 -2.99 -20.12 13.08
N LEU A 132 -1.75 -19.65 13.02
CA LEU A 132 -1.22 -18.96 11.84
C LEU A 132 -0.54 -19.99 10.94
N VAL A 133 -1.19 -20.34 9.84
CA VAL A 133 -0.73 -21.35 8.87
C VAL A 133 -0.81 -20.79 7.45
N GLN A 134 -0.19 -21.46 6.48
CA GLN A 134 -0.10 -20.96 5.10
C GLN A 134 -1.48 -20.67 4.49
N GLU A 135 -2.47 -21.52 4.79
CA GLU A 135 -3.82 -21.46 4.22
C GLU A 135 -4.62 -20.24 4.70
N ASN A 136 -4.27 -19.68 5.87
CA ASN A 136 -5.00 -18.56 6.47
C ASN A 136 -4.13 -17.30 6.71
N ALA A 137 -2.84 -17.33 6.39
CA ALA A 137 -1.93 -16.21 6.59
C ALA A 137 -2.44 -14.91 5.98
N ALA A 138 -2.96 -14.94 4.75
CA ALA A 138 -3.53 -13.75 4.11
C ALA A 138 -4.77 -13.22 4.86
N SER A 139 -5.60 -14.11 5.39
CA SER A 139 -6.77 -13.74 6.21
C SER A 139 -6.35 -13.07 7.51
N HIS A 140 -5.23 -13.49 8.11
CA HIS A 140 -4.65 -12.79 9.25
C HIS A 140 -4.23 -11.36 8.91
N PHE A 141 -3.64 -11.10 7.74
CA PHE A 141 -3.32 -9.74 7.29
C PHE A 141 -4.56 -8.84 7.19
N ILE A 142 -5.68 -9.37 6.68
CA ILE A 142 -6.90 -8.59 6.46
C ILE A 142 -7.73 -8.41 7.73
N TRP A 143 -7.94 -9.46 8.52
CA TRP A 143 -8.88 -9.42 9.65
C TRP A 143 -8.21 -9.39 11.02
N GLY A 144 -6.96 -9.85 11.12
CA GLY A 144 -6.29 -10.03 12.41
C GLY A 144 -5.24 -8.96 12.72
N MET A 145 -4.37 -8.66 11.77
CA MET A 145 -3.22 -7.78 11.96
C MET A 145 -3.59 -6.30 11.87
N SER A 146 -2.69 -5.48 12.44
CA SER A 146 -2.69 -4.02 12.33
C SER A 146 -1.25 -3.52 12.44
N SER A 147 -0.99 -2.27 12.09
CA SER A 147 0.33 -1.65 12.26
C SER A 147 0.89 -1.75 13.68
N ASN A 148 0.04 -1.91 14.70
CA ASN A 148 0.47 -2.02 16.10
C ASN A 148 1.18 -3.34 16.43
N CYS A 149 1.00 -4.39 15.63
CA CYS A 149 1.77 -5.63 15.82
C CYS A 149 3.19 -5.53 15.25
N VAL A 150 3.53 -4.49 14.49
CA VAL A 150 4.91 -4.30 14.03
C VAL A 150 5.79 -3.97 15.22
N GLU A 151 6.82 -4.78 15.42
CA GLU A 151 7.77 -4.65 16.52
C GLU A 151 9.10 -4.06 16.02
N SER A 152 9.65 -4.62 14.95
CA SER A 152 10.94 -4.21 14.40
C SER A 152 10.89 -4.15 12.87
N VAL A 153 11.62 -3.23 12.26
CA VAL A 153 11.72 -3.05 10.80
C VAL A 153 13.19 -2.95 10.41
N ILE A 154 13.56 -3.73 9.40
CA ILE A 154 14.89 -3.80 8.81
C ILE A 154 14.76 -3.40 7.35
N VAL A 155 15.60 -2.49 6.89
CA VAL A 155 15.67 -2.03 5.49
C VAL A 155 17.10 -2.16 5.02
N ASP A 156 17.35 -2.90 3.95
CA ASP A 156 18.68 -3.19 3.42
C ASP A 156 19.65 -3.65 4.52
N GLY A 157 19.18 -4.56 5.37
CA GLY A 157 19.95 -5.14 6.48
C GLY A 157 20.18 -4.21 7.68
N LYS A 158 19.66 -2.97 7.65
CA LYS A 158 19.78 -2.00 8.74
C LYS A 158 18.49 -1.93 9.54
N VAL A 159 18.59 -2.09 10.86
CA VAL A 159 17.45 -1.92 11.77
C VAL A 159 17.08 -0.44 11.81
N VAL A 160 15.94 -0.08 11.20
CA VAL A 160 15.40 1.29 11.22
C VAL A 160 14.42 1.49 12.37
N MET A 161 13.75 0.43 12.82
CA MET A 161 12.96 0.42 14.04
C MET A 161 13.24 -0.87 14.79
N GLY A 162 13.53 -0.80 16.09
CA GLY A 162 13.79 -1.97 16.93
C GLY A 162 12.98 -1.90 18.22
N ASN A 163 12.28 -2.97 18.57
CA ASN A 163 11.43 -3.04 19.77
C ASN A 163 10.46 -1.84 19.88
N ARG A 164 9.86 -1.43 18.77
CA ARG A 164 8.95 -0.27 18.63
C ARG A 164 9.61 1.08 18.94
N THR A 165 10.93 1.17 18.85
CA THR A 165 11.71 2.40 19.07
C THR A 165 12.59 2.73 17.87
N PHE A 166 12.80 4.03 17.64
CA PHE A 166 13.66 4.54 16.58
C PHE A 166 14.95 5.08 17.19
N ALA A 167 16.00 4.25 17.30
CA ALA A 167 17.24 4.61 17.98
C ALA A 167 17.97 5.84 17.38
N HIS A 168 17.63 6.21 16.15
CA HIS A 168 18.25 7.32 15.41
C HIS A 168 17.35 8.55 15.26
N LEU A 169 16.15 8.56 15.87
CA LEU A 169 15.19 9.66 15.80
C LEU A 169 14.75 10.10 17.20
N ASP A 170 14.71 11.42 17.43
CA ASP A 170 13.98 12.00 18.55
C ASP A 170 12.51 12.20 18.12
N VAL A 171 11.69 11.18 18.36
CA VAL A 171 10.27 11.18 17.95
C VAL A 171 9.49 12.32 18.62
N ASP A 172 9.80 12.60 19.90
CA ASP A 172 9.12 13.65 20.66
C ASP A 172 9.43 15.04 20.11
N GLU A 173 10.69 15.30 19.72
CA GLU A 173 11.07 16.54 19.05
C GLU A 173 10.45 16.65 17.66
N ILE A 174 10.47 15.58 16.86
CA ILE A 174 9.83 15.56 15.54
C ILE A 174 8.34 15.91 15.66
N TYR A 175 7.63 15.33 16.62
CA TYR A 175 6.21 15.60 16.84
C TYR A 175 5.97 17.03 17.34
N ARG A 176 6.85 17.56 18.18
CA ARG A 176 6.79 18.95 18.66
C ARG A 176 6.97 19.94 17.51
N GLU A 177 7.92 19.70 16.61
CA GLU A 177 8.12 20.54 15.42
C GLU A 177 6.97 20.40 14.43
N ALA A 178 6.48 19.17 14.19
CA ALA A 178 5.33 18.92 13.34
C ALA A 178 4.08 19.67 13.84
N ALA A 179 3.83 19.70 15.16
CA ALA A 179 2.72 20.45 15.75
C ALA A 179 2.82 21.96 15.51
N LYS A 180 4.04 22.53 15.56
CA LYS A 180 4.26 23.96 15.23
C LYS A 180 3.96 24.24 13.77
N VAL A 181 4.41 23.37 12.86
CA VAL A 181 4.13 23.49 11.41
C VAL A 181 2.64 23.37 11.13
N ALA A 182 1.97 22.37 11.71
CA ALA A 182 0.53 22.16 11.55
C ALA A 182 -0.27 23.40 11.98
N LYS A 183 0.07 24.00 13.14
CA LYS A 183 -0.58 25.24 13.61
C LYS A 183 -0.41 26.40 12.63
N ARG A 184 0.77 26.52 11.99
CA ARG A 184 1.01 27.55 10.97
C ARG A 184 0.18 27.29 9.71
N VAL A 185 0.13 26.04 9.24
CA VAL A 185 -0.69 25.65 8.08
C VAL A 185 -2.16 25.99 8.31
N TRP A 186 -2.73 25.59 9.45
CA TRP A 186 -4.14 25.87 9.74
C TRP A 186 -4.45 27.35 9.83
N LYS A 187 -3.53 28.15 10.40
CA LYS A 187 -3.70 29.61 10.41
C LYS A 187 -3.84 30.20 9.00
N GLU A 188 -3.10 29.69 8.02
CA GLU A 188 -3.21 30.15 6.63
C GLU A 188 -4.45 29.58 5.94
N VAL A 189 -4.72 28.27 6.10
CA VAL A 189 -5.89 27.61 5.50
C VAL A 189 -7.20 28.27 5.97
N ASP A 190 -7.31 28.61 7.25
CA ASP A 190 -8.49 29.27 7.83
C ASP A 190 -8.74 30.67 7.24
N THR A 191 -7.77 31.26 6.54
CA THR A 191 -7.92 32.54 5.84
C THR A 191 -8.35 32.41 4.38
N ILE A 192 -8.29 31.19 3.82
CA ILE A 192 -8.72 30.90 2.46
C ILE A 192 -10.23 30.61 2.53
N ALA A 193 -11.04 31.44 1.89
CA ALA A 193 -12.47 31.18 1.77
C ALA A 193 -12.70 29.84 1.02
N PRO A 194 -13.72 29.05 1.40
CA PRO A 194 -14.03 27.78 0.75
C PRO A 194 -14.35 27.92 -0.74
#